data_AF-A0A9D9FW71-F1
#
_entry.id   AF-A0A9D9FW71-F1
#
_cell.length_a   1.000
_cell.length_b   1.000
_cell.length_c   1.000
_cell.angle_alpha   90.00
_cell.angle_beta   90.00
_cell.angle_gamma   90.00
#
_symmetry.space_group_name_H-M   'P 1'
#
loop_
_entity.id
_entity.type
_entity.pdbx_description
1 polymer ?
#
loop_
_entity_poly.entity_id
_entity_poly.type
_entity_poly.pdbx_seq_one_letter_code
_entity_poly.pdbx_strand_id
1 'polypeptide(L)'
;MSTSFDQYQKRKLISSYFSVVISIALVLFLLGCLGLLVLNAKKVADHFREQVVVTIYLNDSAKEVEVNQLQKSLAMAEYTKEAKYVSKEEAAQIVKTDIGEDFMEFLGANPLQNSIDVYLKADYVTNETLDGITEELSNKAFIEDITYDNDLVEIMNNNVRKITFWVLILSAVFTLIAVLLINSSIRLAVYSKRFIIKTMQMVGATKRFIRKPFVLKSIQLGVIGAFVALIGMGVVLYYLDKTFPELELMQKPILVGGLFVAVFLLGIIITWISTFIATQRFLNLKTDQLYY
;
A
#
# COMPACT_ATOMS: atom_id res chain seq x y z
N MET A 1 -0.42 -18.17 50.96
CA MET A 1 -0.15 -18.82 49.64
C MET A 1 -1.08 -18.34 48.51
N SER A 2 -2.28 -17.80 48.77
CA SER A 2 -3.23 -17.34 47.74
C SER A 2 -2.78 -16.09 46.96
N THR A 3 -2.07 -15.15 47.60
CA THR A 3 -1.74 -13.84 47.01
C THR A 3 -0.76 -13.92 45.82
N SER A 4 0.25 -14.79 45.87
CA SER A 4 1.22 -14.97 44.77
C SER A 4 0.59 -15.66 43.55
N PHE A 5 -0.26 -16.67 43.79
CA PHE A 5 -0.97 -17.39 42.73
C PHE A 5 -2.01 -16.49 42.01
N ASP A 6 -2.75 -15.68 42.77
CA ASP A 6 -3.69 -14.69 42.21
C ASP A 6 -2.98 -13.59 41.42
N GLN A 7 -1.83 -13.12 41.90
CA GLN A 7 -1.00 -12.15 41.18
C GLN A 7 -0.43 -12.73 39.87
N TYR A 8 0.01 -13.99 39.89
CA TYR A 8 0.51 -14.69 38.71
C TYR A 8 -0.59 -14.89 37.65
N GLN A 9 -1.80 -15.33 38.06
CA GLN A 9 -2.95 -15.44 37.15
C GLN A 9 -3.37 -14.08 36.58
N LYS A 10 -3.42 -13.01 37.40
CA LYS A 10 -3.73 -11.65 36.92
C LYS A 10 -2.71 -11.16 35.89
N ARG A 11 -1.42 -11.36 36.12
CA ARG A 11 -0.36 -10.99 35.15
C ARG A 11 -0.48 -11.77 33.84
N LYS A 12 -0.79 -13.06 33.89
CA LYS A 12 -1.00 -13.90 32.70
C LYS A 12 -2.21 -13.47 31.88
N LEU A 13 -3.31 -13.06 32.52
CA LEU A 13 -4.50 -12.52 31.86
C LEU A 13 -4.26 -11.14 31.23
N ILE A 14 -3.55 -10.25 31.94
CA ILE A 14 -3.19 -8.93 31.41
C ILE A 14 -2.26 -9.06 30.21
N SER A 15 -1.23 -9.91 30.30
CA SER A 15 -0.32 -10.23 29.19
C SER A 15 -1.09 -10.82 28.00
N SER A 16 -2.07 -11.70 28.24
CA SER A 16 -2.93 -12.24 27.20
C SER A 16 -3.79 -11.17 26.51
N TYR A 17 -4.42 -10.25 27.28
CA TYR A 17 -5.20 -9.16 26.67
C TYR A 17 -4.34 -8.15 25.92
N PHE A 18 -3.14 -7.86 26.42
CA PHE A 18 -2.19 -6.98 25.75
C PHE A 18 -1.73 -7.55 24.41
N SER A 19 -1.36 -8.84 24.39
CA SER A 19 -1.00 -9.55 23.16
C SER A 19 -2.13 -9.51 22.13
N VAL A 20 -3.38 -9.67 22.56
CA VAL A 20 -4.56 -9.59 21.68
C VAL A 20 -4.73 -8.20 21.08
N VAL A 21 -4.59 -7.14 21.89
CA VAL A 21 -4.69 -5.76 21.41
C VAL A 21 -3.62 -5.48 20.35
N ILE A 22 -2.37 -5.88 20.61
CA ILE A 22 -1.28 -5.72 19.63
C ILE A 22 -1.58 -6.48 18.34
N SER A 23 -2.03 -7.73 18.43
CA SER A 23 -2.35 -8.53 17.25
C SER A 23 -3.47 -7.90 16.42
N ILE A 24 -4.54 -7.44 17.05
CA ILE A 24 -5.64 -6.75 16.38
C ILE A 24 -5.14 -5.44 15.77
N ALA A 25 -4.37 -4.66 16.52
CA ALA A 25 -3.82 -3.40 16.05
C ALA A 25 -2.93 -3.60 14.82
N LEU A 26 -2.05 -4.60 14.83
CA LEU A 26 -1.14 -4.89 13.72
C LEU A 26 -1.90 -5.29 12.46
N VAL A 27 -2.90 -6.16 12.59
CA VAL A 27 -3.74 -6.55 11.43
C VAL A 27 -4.54 -5.36 10.90
N LEU A 28 -5.20 -4.59 11.77
CA LEU A 28 -5.99 -3.43 11.34
C LEU A 28 -5.12 -2.33 10.74
N PHE A 29 -3.94 -2.10 11.31
CA PHE A 29 -2.95 -1.16 10.79
C PHE A 29 -2.54 -1.56 9.38
N LEU A 30 -2.20 -2.83 9.18
CA LEU A 30 -1.75 -3.32 7.90
C LEU A 30 -2.89 -3.28 6.86
N LEU A 31 -4.11 -3.71 7.22
CA LEU A 31 -5.29 -3.54 6.37
C LEU A 31 -5.56 -2.07 6.03
N GLY A 32 -5.37 -1.16 6.98
CA GLY A 32 -5.51 0.26 6.77
C GLY A 32 -4.45 0.84 5.82
N CYS A 33 -3.19 0.44 5.96
CA CYS A 33 -2.11 0.81 5.04
C CYS A 33 -2.38 0.29 3.62
N LEU A 34 -2.84 -0.96 3.48
CA LEU A 34 -3.26 -1.50 2.19
C LEU A 34 -4.45 -0.73 1.62
N GLY A 35 -5.41 -0.33 2.46
CA GLY A 35 -6.52 0.53 2.07
C GLY A 35 -6.05 1.91 1.58
N LEU A 36 -5.06 2.52 2.24
CA LEU A 36 -4.46 3.79 1.80
C LEU A 36 -3.77 3.65 0.43
N LEU A 37 -3.04 2.55 0.23
CA LEU A 37 -2.42 2.24 -1.06
C LEU A 37 -3.48 2.06 -2.15
N VAL A 38 -4.56 1.32 -1.89
CA VAL A 38 -5.63 1.10 -2.88
C VAL A 38 -6.34 2.40 -3.22
N LEU A 39 -6.65 3.26 -2.23
CA LEU A 39 -7.31 4.55 -2.47
C LEU A 39 -6.44 5.50 -3.31
N ASN A 40 -5.12 5.42 -3.15
CA ASN A 40 -4.18 6.28 -3.86
C ASN A 40 -3.43 5.55 -5.00
N ALA A 41 -3.84 4.32 -5.34
CA ALA A 41 -3.13 3.48 -6.29
C ALA A 41 -3.00 4.16 -7.65
N LYS A 42 -4.04 4.88 -8.08
CA LYS A 42 -3.99 5.67 -9.33
C LYS A 42 -2.94 6.78 -9.24
N LYS A 43 -2.96 7.61 -8.19
CA LYS A 43 -1.98 8.70 -8.03
C LYS A 43 -0.54 8.19 -7.96
N VAL A 44 -0.32 7.12 -7.21
CA VAL A 44 0.99 6.48 -7.11
C VAL A 44 1.42 5.96 -8.49
N ALA A 45 0.53 5.26 -9.20
CA ALA A 45 0.82 4.79 -10.56
C ALA A 45 1.10 5.95 -11.53
N ASP A 46 0.29 7.00 -11.49
CA ASP A 46 0.42 8.17 -12.37
C ASP A 46 1.74 8.91 -12.12
N HIS A 47 2.14 9.08 -10.85
CA HIS A 47 3.43 9.69 -10.50
C HIS A 47 4.61 8.93 -11.12
N PHE A 48 4.63 7.60 -11.02
CA PHE A 48 5.67 6.80 -11.65
C PHE A 48 5.57 6.82 -13.19
N ARG A 49 4.36 6.90 -13.77
CA ARG A 49 4.17 6.92 -15.23
C ARG A 49 4.72 8.22 -15.81
N GLU A 50 4.52 9.33 -15.12
CA GLU A 50 5.03 10.64 -15.54
C GLU A 50 6.55 10.78 -15.43
N GLN A 51 7.25 9.79 -14.86
CA GLN A 51 8.71 9.70 -14.89
C GLN A 51 9.23 9.00 -16.15
N VAL A 52 8.36 8.44 -16.99
CA VAL A 52 8.77 7.86 -18.28
C VAL A 52 9.15 9.00 -19.22
N VAL A 53 10.38 8.92 -19.72
CA VAL A 53 10.95 9.86 -20.69
C VAL A 53 11.02 9.18 -22.05
N VAL A 54 10.53 9.86 -23.07
CA VAL A 54 10.80 9.52 -24.46
C VAL A 54 11.92 10.44 -24.93
N THR A 55 13.08 9.86 -25.23
CA THR A 55 14.25 10.61 -25.70
C THR A 55 14.31 10.52 -27.22
N ILE A 56 14.20 11.68 -27.87
CA ILE A 56 14.28 11.82 -29.33
C ILE A 56 15.67 12.35 -29.68
N TYR A 57 16.51 11.52 -30.27
CA TYR A 57 17.84 11.90 -30.72
C TYR A 57 17.79 12.61 -32.07
N LEU A 58 18.60 13.65 -32.20
CA LEU A 58 18.64 14.53 -33.36
C LEU A 58 19.94 14.33 -34.12
N ASN A 59 19.84 14.28 -35.45
CA ASN A 59 21.01 14.25 -36.32
C ASN A 59 21.87 15.52 -36.09
N ASP A 60 23.20 15.38 -36.13
CA ASP A 60 24.13 16.53 -36.03
C ASP A 60 23.92 17.60 -37.12
N SER A 61 23.26 17.24 -38.22
CA SER A 61 22.92 18.16 -39.33
C SER A 61 21.60 18.90 -39.15
N ALA A 62 20.85 18.66 -38.07
CA ALA A 62 19.56 19.29 -37.80
C ALA A 62 19.71 20.80 -37.61
N LYS A 63 18.86 21.58 -38.27
CA LYS A 63 18.89 23.05 -38.14
C LYS A 63 18.23 23.47 -36.82
N GLU A 64 18.79 24.48 -36.15
CA GLU A 64 18.19 25.03 -34.92
C GLU A 64 16.72 25.41 -35.08
N VAL A 65 16.30 25.88 -36.26
CA VAL A 65 14.90 26.22 -36.54
C VAL A 65 14.00 25.00 -36.50
N GLU A 66 14.46 23.87 -37.03
CA GLU A 66 13.72 22.60 -37.06
C GLU A 66 13.61 22.02 -35.65
N VAL A 67 14.70 22.07 -34.88
CA VAL A 67 14.74 21.64 -33.47
C VAL A 67 13.78 22.47 -32.62
N ASN A 68 13.82 23.80 -32.74
CA ASN A 68 12.93 24.70 -32.00
C ASN A 68 11.45 24.51 -32.38
N GLN A 69 11.15 24.25 -33.65
CA GLN A 69 9.79 23.94 -34.10
C GLN A 69 9.31 22.61 -33.52
N LEU A 70 10.15 21.58 -33.55
CA LEU A 70 9.84 20.28 -32.98
C LEU A 70 9.58 20.38 -31.47
N GLN A 71 10.48 21.03 -30.73
CA GLN A 71 10.33 21.23 -29.28
C GLN A 71 9.01 21.92 -28.94
N LYS A 72 8.65 23.00 -29.65
CA LYS A 72 7.39 23.71 -29.44
C LYS A 72 6.17 22.86 -29.80
N SER A 73 6.26 22.09 -30.88
CA SER A 73 5.19 21.18 -31.29
C SER A 73 4.95 20.11 -30.22
N LEU A 74 6.02 19.50 -29.70
CA LEU A 74 5.95 18.51 -28.63
C LEU A 74 5.44 19.12 -27.34
N ALA A 75 5.91 20.31 -26.95
CA ALA A 75 5.42 21.01 -25.75
C ALA A 75 3.92 21.36 -25.81
N MET A 76 3.36 21.53 -27.02
CA MET A 76 1.92 21.79 -27.22
C MET A 76 1.09 20.51 -27.42
N ALA A 77 1.72 19.34 -27.54
CA ALA A 77 1.01 18.09 -27.74
C ALA A 77 0.21 17.69 -26.49
N GLU A 78 -0.97 17.10 -26.69
CA GLU A 78 -1.85 16.73 -25.57
C GLU A 78 -1.21 15.69 -24.64
N TYR A 79 -0.37 14.79 -25.20
CA TYR A 79 0.32 13.75 -24.46
C TYR A 79 1.52 14.23 -23.65
N THR A 80 2.03 15.44 -23.92
CA THR A 80 3.26 15.95 -23.31
C THR A 80 2.97 16.73 -22.04
N LYS A 81 3.71 16.39 -20.98
CA LYS A 81 3.77 17.16 -19.73
C LYS A 81 4.86 18.23 -19.82
N GLU A 82 6.03 17.85 -20.32
CA GLU A 82 7.18 18.73 -20.51
C GLU A 82 8.04 18.23 -21.67
N ALA A 83 8.61 19.16 -22.46
CA ALA A 83 9.56 18.84 -23.52
C ALA A 83 10.83 19.67 -23.33
N LYS A 84 11.94 19.00 -23.01
CA LYS A 84 13.22 19.62 -22.69
C LYS A 84 14.24 19.29 -23.78
N TYR A 85 14.83 20.32 -24.38
CA TYR A 85 16.00 20.14 -25.22
C TYR A 85 17.23 19.89 -24.33
N VAL A 86 18.01 18.88 -24.66
CA VAL A 86 19.25 18.51 -23.98
C VAL A 86 20.36 18.53 -25.03
N SER A 87 21.31 19.45 -24.85
CA SER A 87 22.49 19.50 -25.71
C SER A 87 23.41 18.32 -25.42
N LYS A 88 24.21 17.90 -26.41
CA LYS A 88 25.22 16.86 -26.21
C LYS A 88 26.20 17.18 -25.08
N GLU A 89 26.49 18.45 -24.84
CA GLU A 89 27.31 18.92 -23.72
C GLU A 89 26.59 18.75 -22.37
N GLU A 90 25.30 19.10 -22.29
CA GLU A 90 24.47 18.84 -21.09
C GLU A 90 24.34 17.34 -20.81
N ALA A 91 24.08 16.54 -21.85
CA ALA A 91 23.99 15.08 -21.74
C ALA A 91 25.30 14.50 -21.18
N ALA A 92 26.46 15.01 -21.64
CA ALA A 92 27.76 14.59 -21.11
C ALA A 92 27.94 14.97 -19.64
N GLN A 93 27.46 16.15 -19.23
CA GLN A 93 27.48 16.57 -17.83
C GLN A 93 26.62 15.67 -16.93
N ILE A 94 25.43 15.28 -17.40
CA ILE A 94 24.51 14.38 -16.68
C ILE A 94 25.18 13.00 -16.51
N VAL A 95 25.64 12.40 -17.61
CA VAL A 95 26.29 11.07 -17.58
C VAL A 95 27.55 11.07 -16.70
N LYS A 96 28.36 12.14 -16.77
CA LYS A 96 29.53 12.28 -15.89
C LYS A 96 29.15 12.35 -14.41
N THR A 97 28.04 13.00 -14.08
CA THR A 97 27.54 13.09 -12.69
C THR A 97 27.01 11.74 -12.21
N ASP A 98 26.30 11.01 -13.06
CA ASP A 98 25.69 9.72 -12.72
C ASP A 98 26.73 8.60 -12.58
N ILE A 99 27.75 8.58 -13.44
CA ILE A 99 28.84 7.59 -13.40
C ILE A 99 29.90 7.99 -12.38
N GLY A 100 30.07 9.28 -12.10
CA GLY A 100 31.11 9.81 -11.21
C GLY A 100 32.50 9.89 -11.83
N GLU A 101 32.66 9.54 -13.11
CA GLU A 101 33.91 9.58 -13.86
C GLU A 101 33.74 10.32 -15.19
N ASP A 102 34.82 10.95 -15.68
CA ASP A 102 34.82 11.62 -16.97
C ASP A 102 35.10 10.63 -18.11
N PHE A 103 34.03 10.07 -18.66
CA PHE A 103 34.11 9.15 -19.80
C PHE A 103 34.74 9.79 -21.05
N MET A 104 34.74 11.12 -21.16
CA MET A 104 35.36 11.83 -22.29
C MET A 104 36.89 11.78 -22.24
N GLU A 105 37.50 11.65 -21.05
CA GLU A 105 38.95 11.45 -20.94
C GLU A 105 39.41 10.12 -21.55
N PHE A 106 38.52 9.12 -21.56
CA PHE A 106 38.79 7.79 -22.14
C PHE A 106 38.48 7.72 -23.64
N LEU A 107 37.43 8.39 -24.10
CA LEU A 107 36.95 8.33 -25.49
C LEU A 107 37.54 9.41 -26.40
N GLY A 108 38.13 10.47 -25.84
CA GLY A 108 38.78 11.57 -26.58
C GLY A 108 37.84 12.55 -27.29
N ALA A 109 36.55 12.20 -27.43
CA ALA A 109 35.49 13.06 -27.96
C ALA A 109 34.15 12.70 -27.30
N ASN A 110 33.17 13.62 -27.37
CA ASN A 110 31.81 13.38 -26.88
C ASN A 110 31.02 12.52 -27.89
N PRO A 111 30.64 11.27 -27.55
CA PRO A 111 29.86 10.39 -28.41
C PRO A 111 28.34 10.67 -28.34
N LEU A 112 27.90 11.57 -27.44
CA LEU A 112 26.48 11.83 -27.21
C LEU A 112 25.92 12.78 -28.27
N GLN A 113 24.63 12.63 -28.53
CA GLN A 113 23.88 13.43 -29.49
C GLN A 113 23.01 14.47 -28.78
N ASN A 114 22.57 15.48 -29.52
CA ASN A 114 21.52 16.36 -29.03
C ASN A 114 20.20 15.59 -28.97
N SER A 115 19.40 15.82 -27.93
CA SER A 115 18.10 15.16 -27.80
C SER A 115 17.00 16.11 -27.34
N ILE A 116 15.76 15.69 -27.55
CA ILE A 116 14.59 16.27 -26.89
C ILE A 116 14.00 15.18 -25.99
N ASP A 117 14.05 15.42 -24.69
CA ASP A 117 13.43 14.58 -23.68
C ASP A 117 11.98 15.02 -23.49
N VAL A 118 11.06 14.12 -23.81
CA VAL A 118 9.62 14.33 -23.69
C VAL A 118 9.09 13.55 -22.50
N TYR A 119 8.69 14.28 -21.47
CA TYR A 119 7.97 13.74 -20.33
C TYR A 119 6.49 13.65 -20.67
N LEU A 120 5.93 12.45 -20.58
CA LEU A 120 4.54 12.20 -20.94
C LEU A 120 3.61 12.37 -19.73
N LYS A 121 2.35 12.71 -20.01
CA LYS A 121 1.27 12.64 -19.01
C LYS A 121 0.90 11.19 -18.74
N ALA A 122 0.58 10.85 -17.49
CA ALA A 122 0.32 9.47 -17.06
C ALA A 122 -0.69 8.70 -17.94
N ASP A 123 -1.75 9.38 -18.40
CA ASP A 123 -2.82 8.76 -19.20
C ASP A 123 -2.34 8.33 -20.61
N TYR A 124 -1.21 8.86 -21.10
CA TYR A 124 -0.63 8.59 -22.41
C TYR A 124 0.61 7.69 -22.35
N VAL A 125 0.94 7.13 -21.19
CA VAL A 125 2.07 6.19 -21.02
C VAL A 125 1.55 4.78 -21.28
N THR A 126 1.35 4.45 -22.56
CA THR A 126 0.92 3.14 -23.04
C THR A 126 1.71 2.72 -24.27
N ASN A 127 1.85 1.42 -24.53
CA ASN A 127 2.61 0.94 -25.68
C ASN A 127 2.02 1.47 -26.99
N GLU A 128 0.69 1.47 -27.14
CA GLU A 128 0.00 1.98 -28.33
C GLU A 128 0.29 3.46 -28.61
N THR A 129 0.26 4.31 -27.57
CA THR A 129 0.54 5.73 -27.72
C THR A 129 2.01 6.00 -28.01
N LEU A 130 2.93 5.26 -27.37
CA LEU A 130 4.36 5.38 -27.60
C LEU A 130 4.77 4.93 -29.01
N ASP A 131 4.20 3.82 -29.48
CA ASP A 131 4.41 3.33 -30.84
C ASP A 131 3.89 4.34 -31.87
N GLY A 132 2.71 4.91 -31.64
CA GLY A 132 2.15 5.96 -32.50
C GLY A 132 3.01 7.23 -32.55
N ILE A 133 3.52 7.69 -31.41
CA ILE A 133 4.45 8.84 -31.35
C ILE A 133 5.74 8.52 -32.11
N THR A 134 6.27 7.32 -31.91
CA THR A 134 7.50 6.86 -32.58
C THR A 134 7.32 6.83 -34.09
N GLU A 135 6.21 6.28 -34.58
CA GLU A 135 5.89 6.20 -36.01
C GLU A 135 5.68 7.59 -36.63
N GLU A 136 4.97 8.49 -35.95
CA GLU A 136 4.74 9.86 -36.42
C GLU A 136 6.07 10.64 -36.57
N LEU A 137 6.93 10.54 -35.56
CA LEU A 137 8.17 11.31 -35.49
C LEU A 137 9.29 10.71 -36.35
N SER A 138 9.39 9.39 -36.47
CA SER A 138 10.42 8.73 -37.30
C SER A 138 10.36 9.13 -38.78
N ASN A 139 9.23 9.68 -39.25
CA ASN A 139 9.10 10.20 -40.62
C ASN A 139 9.87 11.51 -40.87
N LYS A 140 10.45 12.15 -39.84
CA LYS A 140 11.20 13.41 -39.97
C LYS A 140 12.68 13.14 -40.20
N ALA A 141 13.23 13.63 -41.32
CA ALA A 141 14.62 13.36 -41.74
C ALA A 141 15.72 13.89 -40.80
N PHE A 142 15.40 14.79 -39.87
CA PHE A 142 16.36 15.36 -38.90
C PHE A 142 16.37 14.63 -37.55
N ILE A 143 15.53 13.60 -37.38
CA ILE A 143 15.51 12.71 -36.22
C ILE A 143 16.40 11.50 -36.54
N GLU A 144 17.30 11.17 -35.63
CA GLU A 144 18.21 10.02 -35.78
C GLU A 144 17.60 8.75 -35.20
N ASP A 145 17.12 8.83 -33.96
CA ASP A 145 16.51 7.70 -33.26
C ASP A 145 15.53 8.18 -32.18
N ILE A 146 14.61 7.31 -31.76
CA ILE A 146 13.65 7.57 -30.68
C ILE A 146 13.70 6.40 -29.73
N THR A 147 14.13 6.67 -28.50
CA THR A 147 14.28 5.63 -27.48
C THR A 147 13.39 5.92 -26.28
N TYR A 148 12.76 4.87 -25.78
CA TYR A 148 12.03 4.89 -24.53
C TYR A 148 12.14 3.50 -23.87
N ASP A 149 11.98 3.46 -22.55
CA ASP A 149 12.11 2.20 -21.81
C ASP A 149 10.81 1.40 -21.87
N ASN A 150 10.73 0.52 -22.88
CA ASN A 150 9.62 -0.39 -23.12
C ASN A 150 9.33 -1.30 -21.92
N ASP A 151 10.38 -1.82 -21.28
CA ASP A 151 10.25 -2.72 -20.15
C ASP A 151 9.64 -1.98 -18.95
N LEU A 152 10.09 -0.75 -18.67
CA LEU A 152 9.51 0.09 -17.62
C LEU A 152 8.02 0.38 -17.90
N VAL A 153 7.66 0.75 -19.14
CA VAL A 153 6.26 1.04 -19.50
C VAL A 153 5.37 -0.21 -19.35
N GLU A 154 5.85 -1.37 -19.78
CA GLU A 154 5.11 -2.63 -19.65
C GLU A 154 4.95 -3.03 -18.18
N ILE A 155 6.03 -2.93 -17.39
CA ILE A 155 6.01 -3.16 -15.94
C ILE A 155 4.97 -2.27 -15.29
N MET A 156 4.93 -0.99 -15.64
CA MET A 156 3.97 -0.03 -15.09
C MET A 156 2.52 -0.37 -15.41
N ASN A 157 2.21 -0.71 -16.66
CA ASN A 157 0.83 -0.97 -17.06
C ASN A 157 0.31 -2.34 -16.61
N ASN A 158 1.12 -3.40 -16.72
CA ASN A 158 0.70 -4.75 -16.38
C ASN A 158 0.82 -5.06 -14.87
N ASN A 159 1.82 -4.51 -14.18
CA ASN A 159 2.03 -4.87 -12.77
C ASN A 159 1.18 -4.07 -11.80
N VAL A 160 0.72 -2.85 -12.10
CA VAL A 160 -0.16 -2.10 -11.18
C VAL A 160 -1.45 -2.87 -10.89
N ARG A 161 -2.05 -3.49 -11.92
CA ARG A 161 -3.25 -4.34 -11.74
C ARG A 161 -2.92 -5.62 -10.95
N LYS A 162 -1.78 -6.27 -11.24
CA LYS A 162 -1.32 -7.47 -10.49
C LYS A 162 -1.02 -7.14 -9.02
N ILE A 163 -0.36 -6.02 -8.74
CA ILE A 163 -0.04 -5.54 -7.40
C ILE A 163 -1.33 -5.32 -6.62
N THR A 164 -2.31 -4.64 -7.22
CA THR A 164 -3.62 -4.41 -6.58
C THR A 164 -4.32 -5.74 -6.24
N PHE A 165 -4.26 -6.73 -7.15
CA PHE A 165 -4.80 -8.06 -6.90
C PHE A 165 -4.09 -8.80 -5.76
N TRP A 166 -2.75 -8.79 -5.73
CA TRP A 166 -1.96 -9.39 -4.66
C TRP A 166 -2.18 -8.70 -3.31
N VAL A 167 -2.33 -7.37 -3.30
CA VAL A 167 -2.69 -6.59 -2.11
C VAL A 167 -4.04 -7.04 -1.54
N LEU A 168 -5.02 -7.34 -2.39
CA LEU A 168 -6.32 -7.86 -1.96
C LEU A 168 -6.18 -9.26 -1.33
N ILE A 169 -5.44 -10.17 -1.97
CA ILE A 169 -5.17 -11.51 -1.43
C ILE A 169 -4.50 -11.39 -0.06
N LEU A 170 -3.47 -10.56 0.05
CA LEU A 170 -2.73 -10.36 1.29
C LEU A 170 -3.64 -9.80 2.40
N SER A 171 -4.53 -8.87 2.06
CA SER A 171 -5.55 -8.34 2.97
C SER A 171 -6.48 -9.46 3.48
N ALA A 172 -6.91 -10.36 2.61
CA ALA A 172 -7.75 -11.50 3.00
C ALA A 172 -7.01 -12.44 3.96
N VAL A 173 -5.72 -12.71 3.71
CA VAL A 173 -4.86 -13.53 4.59
C VAL A 173 -4.72 -12.87 5.96
N PHE A 174 -4.45 -11.57 6.03
CA PHE A 174 -4.34 -10.87 7.31
C PHE A 174 -5.66 -10.86 8.09
N THR A 175 -6.78 -10.73 7.40
CA THR A 175 -8.11 -10.85 8.02
C THR A 175 -8.29 -12.24 8.64
N LEU A 176 -7.90 -13.30 7.93
CA LEU A 176 -7.94 -14.68 8.44
C LEU A 176 -7.04 -14.84 9.68
N ILE A 177 -5.82 -14.29 9.65
CA ILE A 177 -4.89 -14.30 10.79
C ILE A 177 -5.54 -13.62 12.01
N ALA A 178 -6.18 -12.46 11.85
CA ALA A 178 -6.90 -11.82 12.96
C ALA A 178 -7.98 -12.74 13.55
N VAL A 179 -8.79 -13.39 12.71
CA VAL A 179 -9.83 -14.34 13.17
C VAL A 179 -9.21 -15.48 13.97
N LEU A 180 -8.09 -16.06 13.51
CA LEU A 180 -7.39 -17.15 14.20
C LEU A 180 -6.80 -16.72 15.55
N LEU A 181 -6.20 -15.54 15.63
CA LEU A 181 -5.64 -14.99 16.86
C LEU A 181 -6.74 -14.69 17.89
N ILE A 182 -7.85 -14.10 17.44
CA ILE A 182 -9.03 -13.85 18.29
C ILE A 182 -9.60 -15.18 18.78
N ASN A 183 -9.74 -16.19 17.91
CA ASN A 183 -10.25 -17.50 18.30
C ASN A 183 -9.36 -18.18 19.35
N SER A 184 -8.04 -18.12 19.17
CA SER A 184 -7.06 -18.67 20.12
C SER A 184 -7.15 -17.99 21.49
N SER A 185 -7.27 -16.66 21.50
CA SER A 185 -7.43 -15.89 22.74
C SER A 185 -8.74 -16.18 23.46
N ILE A 186 -9.86 -16.25 22.73
CA ILE A 186 -11.16 -16.57 23.31
C ILE A 186 -11.16 -17.96 23.91
N ARG A 187 -10.55 -18.95 23.24
CA ARG A 187 -10.41 -20.29 23.79
C ARG A 187 -9.75 -20.25 25.16
N LEU A 188 -8.66 -19.49 25.30
CA LEU A 188 -7.96 -19.32 26.58
C LEU A 188 -8.83 -18.61 27.62
N ALA A 189 -9.50 -17.51 27.24
CA ALA A 189 -10.38 -16.75 28.12
C ALA A 189 -11.56 -17.59 28.62
N VAL A 190 -12.15 -18.40 27.75
CA VAL A 190 -13.27 -19.29 28.07
C VAL A 190 -12.80 -20.46 28.94
N TYR A 191 -11.66 -21.08 28.62
CA TYR A 191 -11.06 -22.14 29.44
C TYR A 191 -10.75 -21.65 30.87
N SER A 192 -10.24 -20.43 31.03
CA SER A 192 -9.97 -19.83 32.34
C SER A 192 -11.24 -19.63 33.19
N LYS A 193 -12.41 -19.54 32.56
CA LYS A 193 -13.72 -19.35 33.21
C LYS A 193 -14.63 -20.58 33.13
N ARG A 194 -14.07 -21.76 32.83
CA ARG A 194 -14.84 -23.00 32.59
C ARG A 194 -15.79 -23.35 33.73
N PHE A 195 -15.37 -23.20 34.99
CA PHE A 195 -16.19 -23.50 36.16
C PHE A 195 -17.39 -22.56 36.27
N ILE A 196 -17.18 -21.26 36.09
CA ILE A 196 -18.25 -20.25 36.11
C ILE A 196 -19.26 -20.52 35.00
N ILE A 197 -18.77 -20.84 33.80
CA ILE A 197 -19.63 -21.21 32.66
C ILE A 197 -20.47 -22.44 33.00
N LYS A 198 -19.87 -23.46 33.62
CA LYS A 198 -20.58 -24.68 33.99
C LYS A 198 -21.64 -24.42 35.06
N THR A 199 -21.35 -23.61 36.08
CA THR A 199 -22.33 -23.19 37.08
C THR A 199 -23.50 -22.45 36.43
N MET A 200 -23.23 -21.52 35.50
CA MET A 200 -24.27 -20.82 34.74
C MET A 200 -25.14 -21.80 33.94
N GLN A 201 -24.54 -22.82 33.31
CA GLN A 201 -25.29 -23.85 32.58
C GLN A 201 -26.17 -24.71 33.51
N MET A 202 -25.71 -25.04 34.71
CA MET A 202 -26.47 -25.83 35.69
C MET A 202 -27.69 -25.09 36.24
N VAL A 203 -27.60 -23.76 36.34
CA VAL A 203 -28.71 -22.88 36.77
C VAL A 203 -29.63 -22.51 35.58
N GLY A 204 -29.41 -23.06 34.38
CA GLY A 204 -30.27 -22.88 33.22
C GLY A 204 -30.02 -21.58 32.42
N ALA A 205 -28.85 -20.95 32.56
CA ALA A 205 -28.53 -19.74 31.81
C ALA A 205 -28.47 -20.01 30.29
N THR A 206 -29.04 -19.10 29.50
CA THR A 206 -29.02 -19.21 28.03
C THR A 206 -27.61 -19.02 27.46
N LYS A 207 -27.32 -19.66 26.31
CA LYS A 207 -26.02 -19.50 25.62
C LYS A 207 -25.69 -18.03 25.31
N ARG A 208 -26.69 -17.21 25.02
CA ARG A 208 -26.55 -15.77 24.78
C ARG A 208 -26.10 -15.03 26.05
N PHE A 209 -26.66 -15.37 27.21
CA PHE A 209 -26.27 -14.79 28.49
C PHE A 209 -24.81 -15.08 28.84
N ILE A 210 -24.37 -16.34 28.63
CA ILE A 210 -22.99 -16.77 28.87
C ILE A 210 -22.01 -16.07 27.90
N ARG A 211 -22.40 -15.89 26.63
CA ARG A 211 -21.56 -15.25 25.59
C ARG A 211 -21.39 -13.75 25.78
N LYS A 212 -22.45 -13.03 26.18
CA LYS A 212 -22.48 -11.55 26.24
C LYS A 212 -21.23 -10.91 26.86
N PRO A 213 -20.72 -11.33 28.03
CA PRO A 213 -19.53 -10.72 28.63
C PRO A 213 -18.26 -10.92 27.81
N PHE A 214 -18.11 -12.05 27.11
CA PHE A 214 -16.94 -12.30 26.25
C PHE A 214 -16.96 -11.40 25.01
N VAL A 215 -18.13 -11.27 24.38
CA VAL A 215 -18.30 -10.40 23.20
C VAL A 215 -18.04 -8.95 23.54
N LEU A 216 -18.60 -8.44 24.64
CA LEU A 216 -18.36 -7.06 25.07
C LEU A 216 -16.86 -6.82 25.38
N LYS A 217 -16.20 -7.77 26.03
CA LYS A 217 -14.76 -7.64 26.33
C LYS A 217 -13.91 -7.63 25.06
N SER A 218 -14.21 -8.49 24.09
CA SER A 218 -13.51 -8.51 22.80
C SER A 218 -13.72 -7.24 21.99
N ILE A 219 -14.94 -6.67 21.99
CA ILE A 219 -15.21 -5.39 21.32
C ILE A 219 -14.38 -4.28 21.97
N GLN A 220 -14.30 -4.22 23.31
CA GLN A 220 -13.47 -3.23 24.00
C GLN A 220 -11.99 -3.34 23.60
N LEU A 221 -11.45 -4.57 23.56
CA LEU A 221 -10.07 -4.79 23.10
C LEU A 221 -9.90 -4.43 21.61
N GLY A 222 -10.93 -4.70 20.79
CA GLY A 222 -10.98 -4.33 19.38
C GLY A 222 -10.95 -2.82 19.16
N VAL A 223 -11.72 -2.06 19.96
CA VAL A 223 -11.71 -0.60 19.92
C VAL A 223 -10.34 -0.05 20.30
N ILE A 224 -9.72 -0.57 21.37
CA ILE A 224 -8.36 -0.14 21.77
C ILE A 224 -7.35 -0.47 20.66
N GLY A 225 -7.40 -1.69 20.11
CA GLY A 225 -6.53 -2.09 19.01
C GLY A 225 -6.73 -1.24 17.76
N ALA A 226 -7.98 -0.90 17.42
CA ALA A 226 -8.29 0.00 16.32
C ALA A 226 -7.72 1.40 16.55
N PHE A 227 -7.85 1.98 17.75
CA PHE A 227 -7.23 3.27 18.05
C PHE A 227 -5.70 3.25 17.87
N VAL A 228 -5.03 2.21 18.35
CA VAL A 228 -3.59 2.05 18.16
C VAL A 228 -3.24 1.95 16.68
N ALA A 229 -4.02 1.18 15.90
CA ALA A 229 -3.84 1.06 14.46
C ALA A 229 -4.01 2.41 13.75
N LEU A 230 -5.05 3.17 14.08
CA LEU A 230 -5.34 4.47 13.49
C LEU A 230 -4.24 5.50 13.78
N ILE A 231 -3.68 5.50 15.00
CA ILE A 231 -2.52 6.33 15.34
C ILE A 231 -1.34 5.98 14.44
N GLY A 232 -1.03 4.68 14.31
CA GLY A 232 0.01 4.20 13.41
C GLY A 232 -0.21 4.63 11.97
N MET A 233 -1.45 4.49 11.46
CA MET A 233 -1.82 4.93 10.11
C MET A 233 -1.63 6.44 9.94
N GLY A 234 -2.01 7.24 10.94
CA GLY A 234 -1.81 8.69 10.92
C GLY A 234 -0.34 9.09 10.83
N VAL A 235 0.53 8.39 11.56
CA VAL A 235 1.99 8.59 11.50
C VAL A 235 2.53 8.26 10.11
N VAL A 236 2.14 7.11 9.55
CA VAL A 236 2.56 6.70 8.20
C VAL A 236 2.09 7.71 7.16
N LEU A 237 0.82 8.13 7.21
CA LEU A 237 0.26 9.09 6.28
C LEU A 237 1.01 10.43 6.34
N TYR A 238 1.29 10.93 7.54
CA TYR A 238 2.07 12.15 7.73
C TYR A 238 3.49 12.05 7.15
N TYR A 239 4.17 10.92 7.38
CA TYR A 239 5.52 10.72 6.87
C TYR A 239 5.55 10.59 5.34
N LEU A 240 4.58 9.88 4.75
CA LEU A 240 4.45 9.75 3.30
C LEU A 240 4.17 11.10 2.64
N ASP A 241 3.25 11.90 3.17
CA ASP A 241 2.91 13.22 2.63
C ASP A 241 4.11 14.18 2.66
N LYS A 242 4.95 14.10 3.71
CA LYS A 242 6.18 14.89 3.81
C LYS A 242 7.29 14.41 2.85
N THR A 243 7.39 13.11 2.61
CA THR A 243 8.47 12.52 1.80
C THR A 243 8.15 12.62 0.31
N PHE A 244 6.88 12.49 -0.04
CA PHE A 244 6.38 12.53 -1.42
C PHE A 244 5.23 13.55 -1.54
N PRO A 245 5.53 14.86 -1.46
CA PRO A 245 4.50 15.92 -1.50
C PRO A 245 3.70 15.89 -2.81
N GLU A 246 4.29 15.37 -3.88
CA GLU A 246 3.69 15.19 -5.21
C GLU A 246 2.52 14.20 -5.22
N LEU A 247 2.46 13.27 -4.26
CA LEU A 247 1.33 12.34 -4.14
C LEU A 247 0.08 13.01 -3.57
N GLU A 248 0.23 14.14 -2.89
CA GLU A 248 -0.86 14.96 -2.33
C GLU A 248 -1.91 14.09 -1.60
N LEU A 249 -1.43 13.19 -0.74
CA LEU A 249 -2.24 12.14 -0.12
C LEU A 249 -3.30 12.74 0.82
N MET A 250 -3.02 13.92 1.38
CA MET A 250 -3.95 14.65 2.24
C MET A 250 -4.99 15.51 1.51
N GLN A 251 -4.91 15.69 0.18
CA GLN A 251 -5.84 16.56 -0.54
C GLN A 251 -7.29 16.06 -0.57
N LYS A 252 -7.53 14.76 -0.34
CA LYS A 252 -8.88 14.18 -0.25
C LYS A 252 -9.22 13.76 1.19
N PRO A 253 -9.36 14.72 2.13
CA PRO A 253 -9.54 14.42 3.55
C PRO A 253 -10.81 13.61 3.83
N ILE A 254 -11.83 13.73 2.98
CA ILE A 254 -13.08 12.97 3.08
C ILE A 254 -12.86 11.47 2.83
N LEU A 255 -12.08 11.11 1.80
CA LEU A 255 -11.80 9.70 1.49
C LEU A 255 -10.88 9.07 2.54
N VAL A 256 -9.85 9.81 2.95
CA VAL A 256 -8.93 9.37 4.01
C VAL A 256 -9.67 9.22 5.34
N GLY A 257 -10.48 10.21 5.74
CA GLY A 257 -11.32 10.13 6.94
C GLY A 257 -12.31 8.96 6.87
N GLY A 258 -12.92 8.74 5.71
CA GLY A 258 -13.78 7.58 5.43
C GLY A 258 -13.06 6.25 5.64
N LEU A 259 -11.80 6.13 5.21
CA LEU A 259 -10.98 4.94 5.44
C LEU A 259 -10.71 4.72 6.93
N PHE A 260 -10.34 5.77 7.68
CA PHE A 260 -10.09 5.66 9.12
C PHE A 260 -11.34 5.17 9.86
N VAL A 261 -12.51 5.71 9.51
CA VAL A 261 -13.80 5.24 10.04
C VAL A 261 -14.07 3.80 9.63
N ALA A 262 -13.82 3.43 8.38
CA ALA A 262 -14.01 2.06 7.90
C ALA A 262 -13.12 1.05 8.63
N VAL A 263 -11.84 1.35 8.84
CA VAL A 263 -10.89 0.51 9.59
C VAL A 263 -11.33 0.37 11.05
N PHE A 264 -11.80 1.46 11.67
CA PHE A 264 -12.34 1.43 13.02
C PHE A 264 -13.55 0.51 13.14
N LEU A 265 -14.53 0.65 12.24
CA LEU A 265 -15.72 -0.19 12.20
C LEU A 265 -15.38 -1.64 11.88
N LEU A 266 -14.44 -1.90 10.97
CA LEU A 266 -13.94 -3.24 10.69
C LEU A 266 -13.33 -3.89 11.93
N GLY A 267 -12.58 -3.16 12.74
CA GLY A 267 -12.09 -3.65 14.02
C GLY A 267 -13.20 -4.14 14.95
N ILE A 268 -14.29 -3.38 15.05
CA ILE A 268 -15.46 -3.75 15.86
C ILE A 268 -16.18 -4.97 15.26
N ILE A 269 -16.41 -4.97 13.95
CA ILE A 269 -17.15 -6.03 13.24
C ILE A 269 -16.37 -7.35 13.29
N ILE A 270 -15.07 -7.32 12.96
CA ILE A 270 -14.21 -8.51 12.95
C ILE A 270 -14.14 -9.11 14.36
N THR A 271 -13.96 -8.29 15.40
CA THR A 271 -13.90 -8.77 16.78
C THR A 271 -15.23 -9.31 17.27
N TRP A 272 -16.35 -8.66 16.91
CA TRP A 272 -17.70 -9.14 17.23
C TRP A 272 -18.01 -10.49 16.57
N ILE A 273 -17.84 -10.60 15.25
CA ILE A 273 -18.12 -11.82 14.47
C ILE A 273 -17.21 -12.95 14.93
N SER A 274 -15.90 -12.71 15.03
CA SER A 274 -14.94 -13.73 15.48
C SER A 274 -15.27 -14.23 16.87
N THR A 275 -15.65 -13.32 17.77
CA THR A 275 -16.00 -13.70 19.14
C THR A 275 -17.29 -14.48 19.22
N PHE A 276 -18.27 -14.09 18.42
CA PHE A 276 -19.53 -14.80 18.32
C PHE A 276 -19.33 -16.24 17.85
N ILE A 277 -18.58 -16.44 16.76
CA ILE A 277 -18.30 -17.77 16.19
C ILE A 277 -17.52 -18.63 17.20
N ALA A 278 -16.45 -18.11 17.78
CA ALA A 278 -15.60 -18.86 18.70
C ALA A 278 -16.36 -19.31 19.96
N THR A 279 -17.13 -18.40 20.58
CA THR A 279 -17.92 -18.73 21.78
C THR A 279 -19.13 -19.61 21.47
N GLN A 280 -19.78 -19.47 20.31
CA GLN A 280 -20.86 -20.38 19.87
C GLN A 280 -20.33 -21.80 19.73
N ARG A 281 -19.19 -21.96 19.05
CA ARG A 281 -18.56 -23.26 18.86
C ARG A 281 -18.21 -23.90 20.20
N PHE A 282 -17.65 -23.14 21.14
CA PHE A 282 -17.31 -23.65 22.46
C PHE A 282 -18.53 -24.07 23.29
N LEU A 283 -19.58 -23.26 23.32
CA LEU A 283 -20.81 -23.54 24.10
C LEU A 283 -21.65 -24.68 23.52
N ASN A 284 -21.34 -25.14 22.30
CA ASN A 284 -21.97 -26.30 21.68
C ASN A 284 -21.21 -27.62 21.92
N LEU A 285 -20.00 -27.58 22.50
CA LEU A 285 -19.27 -28.79 22.85
C LEU A 285 -19.95 -29.49 24.05
N LYS A 286 -20.05 -30.82 24.00
CA LYS A 286 -20.61 -31.62 25.10
C LYS A 286 -19.71 -31.51 26.33
N THR A 287 -20.32 -31.42 27.52
CA THR A 287 -19.67 -31.21 28.82
C THR A 287 -18.45 -32.12 29.06
N ASP A 288 -18.50 -33.36 28.57
CA ASP A 288 -17.51 -34.39 28.87
C ASP A 288 -16.19 -34.23 28.09
N GLN A 289 -16.15 -33.33 27.09
CA GLN A 289 -14.95 -33.00 26.31
C GLN A 289 -14.17 -31.79 26.84
N LEU A 290 -14.62 -31.19 27.96
CA LEU A 290 -13.96 -30.03 28.58
C LEU A 290 -12.93 -30.40 29.67
N TYR A 291 -12.84 -31.69 30.01
CA TYR A 291 -11.95 -32.23 31.05
C TYR A 291 -10.68 -32.92 30.50
N TYR A 292 -10.49 -32.92 29.17
CA TYR A 292 -9.26 -33.35 28.51
C TYR A 292 -8.61 -32.18 27.78
#